data_AF-A0A0L1KKT6-F1
#
_entry.id   AF-A0A0L1KKT6-F1
#
_cell.length_a   1.000
_cell.length_b   1.000
_cell.length_c   1.000
_cell.angle_alpha   90.00
_cell.angle_beta   90.00
_cell.angle_gamma   90.00
#
_symmetry.space_group_name_H-M   'P 1'
#
loop_
_entity.id
_entity.type
_entity.pdbx_description
1 polymer ?
#
loop_
_entity_poly.entity_id
_entity_poly.type
_entity_poly.pdbx_seq_one_letter_code
_entity_poly.pdbx_strand_id
1 'polypeptide(L)'
;MYEPLSLVGYDRVVKNPMDFARILSGILRGIYASEEDVYADIELIWGNCKAFNGPNHPLVLNNIPNCESVVSEIRKSRVIPTDDQIDIDVLRRSVMEKIERLQMFDPDSLQDLVEFIQREAPQAISTDEDGEFTLELEDETLGVKHLRKIEGFVKTRLERRHK
;
A
#
# COMPACT_ATOMS: atom_id res chain seq x y z
N MET A 1 -8.85 35.07 -16.46
CA MET A 1 -8.87 33.93 -17.40
C MET A 1 -7.53 33.23 -17.27
N TYR A 2 -7.49 31.98 -16.80
CA TYR A 2 -6.28 31.18 -16.84
C TYR A 2 -6.09 30.73 -18.30
N GLU A 3 -5.09 31.27 -18.98
CA GLU A 3 -4.70 30.73 -20.28
C GLU A 3 -4.18 29.30 -20.07
N PRO A 4 -4.67 28.31 -20.83
CA PRO A 4 -4.06 26.99 -20.83
C PRO A 4 -2.68 27.17 -21.47
N LEU A 5 -1.66 27.38 -20.64
CA LEU A 5 -0.26 27.24 -21.01
C LEU A 5 -0.12 25.84 -21.57
N SER A 6 -0.22 25.73 -22.89
CA SER A 6 0.07 24.51 -23.61
C SER A 6 1.43 24.02 -23.11
N LEU A 7 1.48 22.79 -22.61
CA LEU A 7 2.64 22.03 -22.12
C LEU A 7 3.68 21.79 -23.23
N VAL A 8 3.93 22.77 -24.09
CA VAL A 8 4.81 22.67 -25.25
C VAL A 8 6.20 22.32 -24.74
N GLY A 9 6.66 21.11 -25.10
CA GLY A 9 7.96 20.60 -24.71
C GLY A 9 8.02 19.93 -23.33
N TYR A 10 6.90 19.76 -22.62
CA TYR A 10 6.89 19.02 -21.36
C TYR A 10 7.36 17.58 -21.55
N ASP A 11 6.87 16.91 -22.60
CA ASP A 11 7.28 15.58 -23.06
C ASP A 11 8.77 15.48 -23.43
N ARG A 12 9.36 16.60 -23.87
CA ARG A 12 10.79 16.65 -24.21
C ARG A 12 11.66 16.66 -22.95
N VAL A 13 11.22 17.32 -21.89
CA VAL A 13 11.98 17.48 -20.64
C VAL A 13 11.65 16.37 -19.65
N VAL A 14 10.37 16.10 -19.41
CA VAL A 14 9.88 15.13 -18.43
C VAL A 14 9.66 13.79 -19.11
N LYS A 15 10.48 12.80 -18.74
CA LYS A 15 10.45 11.45 -19.33
C LYS A 15 9.44 10.51 -18.70
N ASN A 16 9.20 10.68 -17.40
CA ASN A 16 8.26 9.86 -16.64
C ASN A 16 7.23 10.79 -15.98
N PRO A 17 6.18 11.22 -16.71
CA PRO A 17 5.13 12.05 -16.14
C PRO A 17 4.45 11.33 -14.96
N MET A 18 4.24 12.05 -13.86
CA MET A 18 3.57 11.52 -12.67
C MET A 18 2.62 12.56 -12.09
N ASP A 19 1.54 12.08 -11.47
CA ASP A 19 0.56 12.90 -10.76
C ASP A 19 -0.15 12.08 -9.68
N PHE A 20 -0.81 12.75 -8.73
CA PHE A 20 -1.46 12.09 -7.60
C PHE A 20 -2.63 11.18 -8.00
N ALA A 21 -3.31 11.44 -9.13
CA ALA A 21 -4.39 10.57 -9.60
C ALA A 21 -3.83 9.23 -10.10
N ARG A 22 -2.68 9.25 -10.80
CA ARG A 22 -1.94 8.04 -11.17
C ARG A 22 -1.45 7.26 -9.96
N ILE A 23 -0.87 7.95 -8.97
CA ILE A 23 -0.43 7.32 -7.72
C ILE A 23 -1.60 6.65 -7.01
N LEU A 24 -2.72 7.35 -6.82
CA LEU A 24 -3.92 6.80 -6.19
C LEU A 24 -4.44 5.58 -6.95
N SER A 25 -4.50 5.64 -8.29
CA SER A 25 -4.88 4.50 -9.12
C SER A 25 -3.92 3.32 -8.97
N GLY A 26 -2.62 3.56 -8.89
CA GLY A 26 -1.61 2.53 -8.67
C GLY A 26 -1.75 1.85 -7.31
N ILE A 27 -2.03 2.62 -6.26
CA ILE A 27 -2.32 2.08 -4.92
C ILE A 27 -3.56 1.18 -4.96
N LEU A 28 -4.66 1.65 -5.55
CA LEU A 28 -5.90 0.89 -5.66
C LEU A 28 -5.76 -0.39 -6.50
N ARG A 29 -4.84 -0.39 -7.46
CA ARG A 29 -4.50 -1.55 -8.29
C ARG A 29 -3.42 -2.45 -7.68
N GLY A 30 -2.87 -2.08 -6.52
CA GLY A 30 -1.85 -2.84 -5.82
C GLY A 30 -0.51 -2.97 -6.57
N ILE A 31 -0.15 -1.99 -7.41
CA ILE A 31 1.09 -2.06 -8.22
C ILE A 31 2.36 -1.72 -7.42
N TYR A 32 2.21 -1.02 -6.30
CA TYR A 32 3.31 -0.66 -5.42
C TYR A 32 3.59 -1.82 -4.46
N ALA A 33 4.85 -2.25 -4.39
CA ALA A 33 5.26 -3.31 -3.47
C ALA A 33 5.48 -2.78 -2.05
N SER A 34 5.81 -1.50 -1.91
CA SER A 34 6.12 -0.85 -0.65
C SER A 34 5.60 0.59 -0.57
N GLU A 35 5.57 1.15 0.64
CA GLU A 35 5.29 2.58 0.86
C GLU A 35 6.40 3.46 0.24
N GLU A 36 7.65 2.97 0.24
CA GLU A 36 8.77 3.60 -0.43
C GLU A 36 8.54 3.82 -1.94
N ASP A 37 7.89 2.87 -2.62
CA ASP A 37 7.59 3.01 -4.05
C ASP A 37 6.58 4.12 -4.31
N VAL A 38 5.60 4.29 -3.41
CA VAL A 38 4.65 5.42 -3.46
C VAL A 38 5.39 6.73 -3.22
N TYR A 39 6.26 6.81 -2.21
CA TYR A 39 7.05 8.01 -1.94
C TYR A 39 7.97 8.36 -3.10
N ALA A 40 8.55 7.37 -3.79
CA ALA A 40 9.39 7.61 -4.97
C ALA A 40 8.61 8.30 -6.09
N ASP A 41 7.37 7.89 -6.35
CA ASP A 41 6.51 8.54 -7.35
C ASP A 41 6.05 9.94 -6.92
N ILE A 42 5.85 10.17 -5.62
CA ILE A 42 5.59 11.52 -5.08
C ILE A 42 6.82 12.43 -5.33
N GLU A 43 8.03 11.95 -5.03
CA GLU A 43 9.27 12.69 -5.30
C GLU A 43 9.48 12.95 -6.80
N LEU A 44 9.04 12.03 -7.66
CA LEU A 44 9.08 12.20 -9.11
C LEU A 44 8.20 13.37 -9.57
N ILE A 45 7.06 13.64 -8.94
CA ILE A 45 6.23 14.83 -9.22
C ILE A 45 7.06 16.10 -9.00
N TRP A 46 7.78 16.17 -7.88
CA TRP A 46 8.64 17.32 -7.55
C TRP A 46 9.83 17.45 -8.49
N GLY A 47 10.48 16.32 -8.80
CA GLY A 47 11.60 16.26 -9.74
C GLY A 47 11.19 16.75 -11.12
N ASN A 48 10.03 16.31 -11.63
CA ASN A 48 9.48 16.75 -12.90
C ASN A 48 9.12 18.24 -12.88
N CYS A 49 8.57 18.74 -11.77
CA CYS A 49 8.29 20.15 -11.59
C CYS A 49 9.57 21.01 -11.64
N LYS A 50 10.62 20.62 -10.92
CA LYS A 50 11.93 21.29 -10.93
C LYS A 50 12.58 21.25 -12.31
N ALA A 51 12.52 20.10 -12.99
CA ALA A 51 13.13 19.92 -14.31
C ALA A 51 12.48 20.77 -15.40
N PHE A 52 11.14 20.81 -15.44
CA PHE A 52 10.41 21.57 -16.46
C PHE A 52 10.44 23.08 -16.20
N ASN A 53 10.22 23.51 -14.96
CA ASN A 53 10.09 24.94 -14.65
C ASN A 53 11.45 25.60 -14.35
N GLY A 54 12.46 24.82 -13.96
CA GLY A 54 13.76 25.31 -13.51
C GLY A 54 13.80 25.61 -12.01
N PRO A 55 14.96 25.46 -11.34
CA PRO A 55 15.08 25.50 -9.88
C PRO A 55 14.79 26.87 -9.27
N ASN A 56 14.99 27.95 -10.03
CA ASN A 56 14.77 29.33 -9.57
C ASN A 56 13.38 29.87 -9.93
N HIS A 57 12.52 29.05 -10.53
CA HIS A 57 11.18 29.50 -10.92
C HIS A 57 10.31 29.72 -9.67
N PRO A 58 9.51 30.80 -9.59
CA PRO A 58 8.71 31.10 -8.40
C PRO A 58 7.78 29.95 -7.97
N LEU A 59 7.22 29.21 -8.93
CA LEU A 59 6.42 28.03 -8.64
C LEU A 59 7.23 26.97 -7.86
N VAL A 60 8.48 26.73 -8.26
CA VAL A 60 9.36 25.76 -7.61
C VAL A 60 9.76 26.26 -6.22
N LEU A 61 10.24 27.50 -6.14
CA LEU A 61 10.70 28.10 -4.89
C LEU A 61 9.61 28.19 -3.81
N ASN A 62 8.38 28.52 -4.21
CA ASN A 62 7.29 28.77 -3.25
C ASN A 62 6.52 27.51 -2.84
N ASN A 63 6.49 26.47 -3.69
CA ASN A 63 5.62 25.31 -3.45
C ASN A 63 6.39 24.05 -3.05
N ILE A 64 7.54 23.77 -3.70
CA ILE A 64 8.20 22.49 -3.50
C ILE A 64 8.71 22.28 -2.07
N PRO A 65 9.34 23.27 -1.39
CA PRO A 65 9.76 23.08 0.00
C PRO A 65 8.60 22.72 0.94
N ASN A 66 7.42 23.31 0.70
CA ASN A 66 6.22 23.01 1.49
C ASN A 66 5.71 21.59 1.21
N CYS A 67 5.67 21.18 -0.07
CA CYS A 67 5.30 19.82 -0.46
C CYS A 67 6.24 18.78 0.17
N GLU A 68 7.56 18.99 0.10
CA GLU A 68 8.57 18.13 0.71
C GLU A 68 8.40 18.06 2.23
N SER A 69 8.12 19.19 2.90
CA SER A 69 7.87 19.23 4.34
C SER A 69 6.65 18.40 4.74
N VAL A 70 5.52 18.56 4.03
CA VAL A 70 4.29 17.80 4.28
C VAL A 70 4.54 16.30 4.12
N VAL A 71 5.23 15.88 3.06
CA VAL A 71 5.55 14.45 2.85
C VAL A 71 6.47 13.91 3.95
N SER A 72 7.48 14.68 4.34
CA SER A 72 8.37 14.34 5.47
C SER A 72 7.59 14.21 6.79
N GLU A 73 6.65 15.13 7.05
CA GLU A 73 5.78 15.07 8.22
C GLU A 73 4.89 13.85 8.20
N ILE A 74 4.22 13.55 7.08
CA ILE A 74 3.41 12.33 6.90
C ILE A 74 4.24 11.08 7.16
N ARG A 75 5.47 11.03 6.62
CA ARG A 75 6.38 9.89 6.80
C ARG A 75 6.81 9.72 8.26
N LYS A 76 7.01 10.82 9.00
CA LYS A 76 7.35 10.80 10.43
C LYS A 76 6.12 10.51 11.30
N SER A 77 4.96 11.02 10.91
CA SER A 77 3.67 10.80 11.56
C SER A 77 3.09 9.45 11.18
N ARG A 78 3.93 8.41 11.04
CA ARG A 78 3.50 7.03 10.85
C ARG A 78 2.72 6.58 12.08
N VAL A 79 1.47 7.05 12.17
CA VAL A 79 0.49 6.63 13.13
C VAL A 79 -0.08 5.37 12.52
N ILE A 80 0.48 4.24 12.96
CA ILE A 80 -0.22 2.97 12.81
C ILE A 80 -1.51 3.17 13.60
N PRO A 81 -2.70 3.16 12.96
CA PRO A 81 -3.95 3.37 13.68
C PRO A 81 -3.99 2.43 14.88
N THR A 82 -4.45 2.86 16.04
CA THR A 82 -4.63 1.90 17.14
C THR A 82 -5.74 0.91 16.78
N ASP A 83 -5.81 -0.25 17.44
CA ASP A 83 -6.79 -1.29 17.07
C ASP A 83 -8.24 -0.76 17.12
N ASP A 84 -8.53 0.24 17.96
CA ASP A 84 -9.82 0.92 18.09
C ASP A 84 -10.14 1.91 16.95
N GLN A 85 -9.14 2.32 16.16
CA GLN A 85 -9.30 3.25 15.04
C GLN A 85 -9.52 2.55 13.70
N ILE A 86 -9.49 1.22 13.67
CA ILE A 86 -9.63 0.44 12.46
C ILE A 86 -11.07 -0.02 12.29
N ASP A 87 -11.61 0.25 11.11
CA ASP A 87 -12.80 -0.45 10.61
C ASP A 87 -12.43 -1.92 10.34
N ILE A 88 -12.98 -2.82 11.16
CA ILE A 88 -12.66 -4.24 11.12
C ILE A 88 -13.07 -4.90 9.80
N ASP A 89 -14.13 -4.43 9.15
CA ASP A 89 -14.63 -5.00 7.89
C ASP A 89 -13.77 -4.58 6.70
N VAL A 90 -13.16 -3.39 6.77
CA VAL A 90 -12.10 -2.99 5.83
C VAL A 90 -10.88 -3.91 6.01
N LEU A 91 -10.47 -4.19 7.25
CA LEU A 91 -9.32 -5.04 7.54
C LEU A 91 -9.56 -6.50 7.12
N ARG A 92 -10.74 -7.06 7.36
CA ARG A 92 -11.13 -8.42 6.90
C ARG A 92 -10.98 -8.57 5.39
N ARG A 93 -11.55 -7.63 4.63
CA ARG A 93 -11.41 -7.61 3.16
C ARG A 93 -9.95 -7.54 2.72
N SER A 94 -9.18 -6.66 3.35
CA SER A 94 -7.74 -6.51 3.10
C SER A 94 -6.95 -7.80 3.36
N VAL A 95 -7.30 -8.56 4.40
CA VAL A 95 -6.69 -9.86 4.72
C VAL A 95 -7.09 -10.91 3.68
N MET A 96 -8.37 -11.03 3.34
CA MET A 96 -8.85 -11.98 2.32
C MET A 96 -8.14 -11.79 0.98
N GLU A 97 -8.11 -10.56 0.46
CA GLU A 97 -7.45 -10.25 -0.82
C GLU A 97 -5.96 -10.64 -0.81
N LYS A 98 -5.27 -10.47 0.33
CA LYS A 98 -3.86 -10.86 0.46
C LYS A 98 -3.67 -12.36 0.54
N ILE A 99 -4.57 -13.07 1.23
CA ILE A 99 -4.54 -14.54 1.28
C ILE A 99 -4.79 -15.12 -0.12
N GLU A 100 -5.76 -14.61 -0.87
CA GLU A 100 -6.01 -15.01 -2.25
C GLU A 100 -4.78 -14.78 -3.15
N ARG A 101 -4.10 -13.63 -2.98
CA ARG A 101 -2.82 -13.37 -3.64
C ARG A 101 -1.75 -14.37 -3.21
N LEU A 102 -1.66 -14.72 -1.94
CA LEU A 102 -0.70 -15.72 -1.46
C LEU A 102 -0.99 -17.07 -2.09
N GLN A 103 -2.25 -17.51 -2.14
CA GLN A 103 -2.65 -18.75 -2.81
C GLN A 103 -2.26 -18.76 -4.29
N MET A 104 -2.46 -17.64 -4.98
CA MET A 104 -2.17 -17.51 -6.41
C MET A 104 -0.66 -17.46 -6.72
N PHE A 105 0.13 -16.77 -5.89
CA PHE A 105 1.52 -16.44 -6.20
C PHE A 105 2.56 -17.19 -5.38
N ASP A 106 2.20 -17.75 -4.22
CA ASP A 106 3.09 -18.49 -3.32
C ASP A 106 2.32 -19.58 -2.54
N PRO A 107 1.80 -20.60 -3.23
CA PRO A 107 1.02 -21.67 -2.61
C PRO A 107 1.81 -22.47 -1.57
N ASP A 108 3.14 -22.53 -1.69
CA ASP A 108 4.01 -23.24 -0.74
C ASP A 108 3.98 -22.59 0.66
N SER A 109 3.71 -21.29 0.75
CA SER A 109 3.55 -20.57 2.02
C SER A 109 2.20 -20.80 2.70
N LEU A 110 1.24 -21.49 2.06
CA LEU A 110 -0.09 -21.71 2.64
C LEU A 110 -0.04 -22.61 3.86
N GLN A 111 0.82 -23.63 3.86
CA GLN A 111 0.98 -24.50 5.02
C GLN A 111 1.47 -23.70 6.24
N ASP A 112 2.49 -22.86 6.04
CA ASP A 112 2.99 -21.99 7.11
C ASP A 112 1.92 -21.00 7.60
N LEU A 113 1.04 -20.52 6.70
CA LEU A 113 -0.08 -19.64 7.05
C LEU A 113 -1.12 -20.38 7.90
N VAL A 114 -1.50 -21.60 7.52
CA VAL A 114 -2.45 -22.43 8.28
C VAL A 114 -1.93 -22.68 9.69
N GLU A 115 -0.67 -23.11 9.82
CA GLU A 115 -0.03 -23.35 11.13
C GLU A 115 0.02 -22.06 11.96
N PHE A 116 0.28 -20.92 11.33
CA PHE A 116 0.27 -19.63 12.00
C PHE A 116 -1.13 -19.25 12.51
N ILE A 117 -2.18 -19.41 11.69
CA ILE A 117 -3.55 -19.08 12.07
C ILE A 117 -4.01 -20.00 13.19
N GLN A 118 -3.77 -21.31 13.10
CA GLN A 118 -4.12 -22.26 14.17
C GLN A 118 -3.49 -21.90 15.52
N ARG A 119 -2.26 -21.36 15.52
CA ARG A 119 -1.57 -20.95 16.74
C ARG A 119 -2.06 -19.60 17.29
N GLU A 120 -2.22 -18.61 16.42
CA GLU A 120 -2.44 -17.21 16.83
C GLU A 120 -3.90 -16.79 16.86
N ALA A 121 -4.75 -17.45 16.07
CA ALA A 121 -6.16 -17.15 15.89
C ALA A 121 -6.92 -18.43 15.46
N PRO A 122 -6.97 -19.47 16.31
CA PRO A 122 -7.62 -20.74 15.96
C PRO A 122 -9.09 -20.59 15.57
N GLN A 123 -9.77 -19.55 16.07
CA GLN A 123 -11.15 -19.23 15.69
C GLN A 123 -11.31 -18.76 14.23
N ALA A 124 -10.22 -18.42 13.54
CA ALA A 124 -10.26 -17.95 12.16
C ALA A 124 -10.15 -19.10 11.14
N ILE A 125 -10.10 -20.36 11.59
CA ILE A 125 -9.91 -21.51 10.72
C ILE A 125 -10.61 -22.74 11.27
N SER A 126 -11.31 -23.47 10.40
CA SER A 126 -11.86 -24.79 10.68
C SER A 126 -11.28 -25.83 9.74
N THR A 127 -11.40 -27.10 10.12
CA THR A 127 -10.97 -28.25 9.32
C THR A 127 -12.14 -29.19 9.20
N ASP A 128 -12.46 -29.59 7.97
CA ASP A 128 -13.53 -30.55 7.72
C ASP A 128 -13.07 -32.00 7.92
N GLU A 129 -13.98 -32.95 7.65
CA GLU A 129 -13.72 -34.39 7.81
C GLU A 129 -12.64 -34.92 6.86
N ASP A 130 -12.41 -34.24 5.73
CA ASP A 130 -11.41 -34.60 4.71
C ASP A 130 -10.04 -33.96 4.98
N GLY A 131 -9.94 -33.11 6.01
CA GLY A 131 -8.72 -32.39 6.35
C GLY A 131 -8.52 -31.10 5.57
N GLU A 132 -9.53 -30.63 4.84
CA GLU A 132 -9.50 -29.36 4.12
C GLU A 132 -9.76 -28.20 5.09
N PHE A 133 -8.97 -27.13 4.95
CA PHE A 133 -9.05 -25.96 5.83
C PHE A 133 -9.99 -24.91 5.25
N THR A 134 -10.93 -24.43 6.06
CA THR A 134 -11.81 -23.31 5.73
C THR A 134 -11.48 -22.10 6.59
N LEU A 135 -11.38 -20.91 5.98
CA LEU A 135 -11.13 -19.67 6.70
C LEU A 135 -12.45 -19.06 7.19
N GLU A 136 -12.48 -18.67 8.46
CA GLU A 136 -13.64 -18.11 9.15
C GLU A 136 -13.34 -16.68 9.64
N LEU A 137 -13.01 -15.77 8.71
CA LEU A 137 -12.64 -14.40 9.08
C LEU A 137 -13.80 -13.56 9.62
N GLU A 138 -15.04 -14.02 9.46
CA GLU A 138 -16.26 -13.38 9.96
C GLU A 138 -16.60 -13.76 11.40
N ASP A 139 -15.79 -14.60 12.07
CA ASP A 139 -15.99 -14.95 13.47
C ASP A 139 -15.99 -13.68 14.36
N GLU A 140 -17.02 -13.52 15.20
CA GLU A 140 -17.24 -12.33 16.02
C GLU A 140 -16.15 -12.14 17.10
N THR A 141 -15.48 -13.22 17.51
CA THR A 141 -14.38 -13.20 18.48
C THR A 141 -13.04 -12.84 17.83
N LEU A 142 -12.98 -12.77 16.50
CA LEU A 142 -11.80 -12.40 15.74
C LEU A 142 -11.61 -10.88 15.71
N GLY A 143 -10.99 -10.32 16.75
CA GLY A 143 -10.68 -8.89 16.81
C GLY A 143 -9.55 -8.41 15.88
N VAL A 144 -9.45 -7.08 15.70
CA VAL A 144 -8.45 -6.38 14.86
C VAL A 144 -7.01 -6.86 15.09
N LYS A 145 -6.63 -7.10 16.35
CA LYS A 145 -5.29 -7.59 16.71
C LYS A 145 -4.92 -8.91 16.02
N HIS A 146 -5.88 -9.83 15.90
CA HIS A 146 -5.66 -11.12 15.23
C HIS A 146 -5.51 -10.90 13.73
N LEU A 147 -6.41 -10.14 13.12
CA LEU A 147 -6.38 -9.83 11.69
C LEU A 147 -5.08 -9.12 11.29
N ARG A 148 -4.56 -8.20 12.11
CA ARG A 148 -3.25 -7.56 11.89
C ARG A 148 -2.08 -8.53 11.87
N LYS A 149 -2.09 -9.52 12.76
CA LYS A 149 -1.06 -10.56 12.81
C LYS A 149 -1.10 -11.41 11.54
N ILE A 150 -2.30 -11.82 11.11
CA ILE A 150 -2.51 -12.59 9.87
C ILE A 150 -2.06 -11.74 8.67
N GLU A 151 -2.52 -10.50 8.57
CA GLU A 151 -2.14 -9.57 7.49
C GLU A 151 -0.63 -9.39 7.40
N GLY A 152 0.04 -9.16 8.54
CA GLY A 152 1.48 -8.98 8.62
C GLY A 152 2.26 -10.23 8.21
N PHE A 153 1.78 -11.41 8.59
CA PHE A 153 2.36 -12.68 8.16
C PHE A 153 2.30 -12.82 6.64
N VAL A 154 1.11 -12.65 6.05
CA VAL A 154 0.88 -12.79 4.61
C VAL A 154 1.70 -11.76 3.83
N LYS A 155 1.71 -10.51 4.28
CA LYS A 155 2.50 -9.42 3.70
C LYS A 155 3.99 -9.77 3.64
N THR A 156 4.55 -10.29 4.72
CA THR A 156 5.96 -10.67 4.79
C THR A 156 6.33 -11.75 3.76
N ARG A 157 5.42 -12.67 3.45
CA ARG A 157 5.64 -13.72 2.44
C ARG A 157 5.56 -13.17 1.02
N LEU A 158 4.55 -12.35 0.74
CA LEU A 158 4.40 -11.69 -0.57
C LEU A 158 5.59 -10.78 -0.91
N GLU A 159 6.15 -10.06 0.06
CA GLU A 159 7.30 -9.17 -0.16
C GLU A 159 8.62 -9.91 -0.45
N ARG A 160 8.81 -11.12 0.09
CA ARG A 160 10.05 -11.90 -0.11
C ARG A 160 10.26 -12.33 -1.56
N ARG A 161 9.22 -12.33 -2.39
CA ARG A 161 9.29 -12.72 -3.82
C ARG A 161 9.64 -11.58 -4.76
N HIS A 162 9.61 -10.33 -4.28
CA HIS A 162 9.99 -9.15 -5.07
C HIS A 162 11.49 -8.82 -4.99
N LYS A 163 12.30 -9.65 -4.33
CA LYS A 163 13.77 -9.58 -4.29
C LYS A 163 14.38 -10.76 -5.03
#